data_AF-A0A378IQJ9-F1
#
_entry.id   AF-A0A378IQJ9-F1
#
_cell.length_a   1.000
_cell.length_b   1.000
_cell.length_c   1.000
_cell.angle_alpha   90.00
_cell.angle_beta   90.00
_cell.angle_gamma   90.00
#
_symmetry.space_group_name_H-M   'P 1'
#
loop_
_entity.id
_entity.type
_entity.pdbx_description
1 polymer ?
#
loop_
_entity_poly.entity_id
_entity_poly.type
_entity_poly.pdbx_seq_one_letter_code
_entity_poly.pdbx_strand_id
1 'polypeptide(L)'
;MTDIKVRDFHRMEMAFTKKWMQGWAANYYFPYCPQEIEKNSLESYFNNLKIGAVFAYNDDSPKLIILEFVKWNNNSSILVMCEREGVMCELEGFKPWVIIEITFEHGQLLHSNLGSYFEKDEADKEFYIRQGIEWKAGDIFDDYY
;
A
#
# COMPACT_ATOMS: atom_id res chain seq x y z
N MET A 1 24.18 9.91 41.91
CA MET A 1 23.95 8.55 41.40
C MET A 1 22.87 8.69 40.35
N THR A 2 23.25 8.49 39.10
CA THR A 2 22.46 8.87 37.91
C THR A 2 21.61 7.69 37.51
N ASP A 3 20.29 7.84 37.54
CA ASP A 3 19.39 6.89 36.88
C ASP A 3 18.78 7.55 35.63
N ILE A 4 19.13 6.98 34.49
CA ILE A 4 18.59 7.26 33.16
C ILE A 4 17.46 6.28 32.89
N LYS A 5 16.42 6.78 32.20
CA LYS A 5 15.25 6.14 31.53
C LYS A 5 13.98 6.65 32.20
N VAL A 6 13.07 7.30 31.49
CA VAL A 6 12.31 6.68 30.40
C VAL A 6 12.09 7.66 29.25
N ARG A 7 12.50 7.25 28.04
CA ARG A 7 12.04 7.83 26.78
C ARG A 7 10.72 7.14 26.43
N ASP A 8 9.60 7.74 26.80
CA ASP A 8 8.26 7.35 26.31
C ASP A 8 7.56 8.55 25.66
N PHE A 9 8.25 9.18 24.71
CA PHE A 9 7.68 10.21 23.82
C PHE A 9 7.18 9.61 22.48
N HIS A 10 7.13 8.29 22.34
CA HIS A 10 6.61 7.59 21.16
C HIS A 10 5.26 6.95 21.44
N ARG A 11 4.14 7.69 21.36
CA ARG A 11 2.87 7.08 20.87
C ARG A 11 1.66 8.00 20.70
N MET A 12 1.57 9.14 21.37
CA MET A 12 0.27 9.82 21.50
C MET A 12 -0.01 10.95 20.49
N GLU A 13 0.94 11.32 19.62
CA GLU A 13 0.75 12.36 18.58
C GLU A 13 0.91 11.83 17.14
N MET A 14 0.62 10.55 16.88
CA MET A 14 0.56 10.07 15.50
C MET A 14 -0.77 10.44 14.85
N ALA A 15 -0.88 11.74 14.56
CA ALA A 15 -1.73 12.39 13.58
C ALA A 15 -3.12 11.76 13.38
N PHE A 16 -4.14 12.43 13.94
CA PHE A 16 -5.50 12.40 13.42
C PHE A 16 -5.54 13.03 12.01
N THR A 17 -4.84 12.44 11.03
CA THR A 17 -5.23 12.65 9.65
C THR A 17 -6.58 12.00 9.48
N LYS A 18 -7.58 12.78 9.07
CA LYS A 18 -8.88 12.29 8.64
C LYS A 18 -8.59 11.41 7.42
N LYS A 19 -8.39 10.11 7.63
CA LYS A 19 -7.91 9.16 6.62
C LYS A 19 -9.09 8.71 5.80
N TRP A 20 -9.08 9.06 4.53
CA TRP A 20 -10.11 8.67 3.59
C TRP A 20 -9.73 7.33 3.01
N MET A 21 -10.56 6.33 3.29
CA MET A 21 -10.35 4.95 2.91
C MET A 21 -11.62 4.41 2.27
N GLN A 22 -11.47 3.69 1.16
CA GLN A 22 -12.57 3.03 0.47
C GLN A 22 -12.23 1.56 0.22
N GLY A 23 -13.19 0.65 0.45
CA GLY A 23 -12.99 -0.79 0.21
C GLY A 23 -12.19 -1.53 1.29
N TRP A 24 -11.89 -0.89 2.42
CA TRP A 24 -11.19 -1.51 3.54
C TRP A 24 -12.17 -2.09 4.57
N ALA A 25 -11.86 -3.27 5.10
CA ALA A 25 -12.66 -3.92 6.15
C ALA A 25 -12.42 -3.34 7.56
N ALA A 26 -11.33 -2.59 7.75
CA ALA A 26 -10.93 -1.98 9.01
C ALA A 26 -10.19 -0.67 8.76
N ASN A 27 -9.95 0.09 9.83
CA ASN A 27 -9.14 1.31 9.74
C ASN A 27 -7.65 0.97 9.66
N TYR A 28 -6.94 1.62 8.74
CA TYR A 28 -5.49 1.49 8.58
C TYR A 28 -4.78 2.82 8.79
N TYR A 29 -3.52 2.72 9.20
CA TYR A 29 -2.57 3.82 9.31
C TYR A 29 -1.61 3.76 8.12
N PHE A 30 -1.35 4.91 7.50
CA PHE A 30 -0.47 5.04 6.33
C PHE A 30 0.75 5.89 6.70
N PRO A 31 1.92 5.30 7.05
CA PRO A 31 3.07 6.04 7.59
C PRO A 31 3.65 7.10 6.67
N TYR A 32 3.57 6.87 5.35
CA TYR A 32 4.13 7.76 4.33
C TYR A 32 3.13 8.76 3.76
N CYS A 33 1.86 8.73 4.22
CA CYS A 33 0.87 9.70 3.79
C CYS A 33 1.26 11.10 4.31
N PRO A 34 1.41 12.11 3.43
CA PRO A 34 1.73 13.48 3.83
C PRO A 34 0.77 14.01 4.90
N GLN A 35 1.34 14.65 5.94
CA GLN A 35 0.54 15.26 7.00
C GLN A 35 -0.06 16.61 6.57
N GLU A 36 0.69 17.37 5.78
CA GLU A 36 0.25 18.64 5.20
C GLU A 36 -0.25 18.39 3.78
N ILE A 37 -1.52 18.71 3.55
CA ILE A 37 -2.18 18.50 2.28
C ILE A 37 -2.12 19.78 1.46
N GLU A 38 -1.22 19.81 0.48
CA GLU A 38 -1.04 20.89 -0.48
C GLU A 38 -1.35 20.45 -1.92
N LYS A 39 -1.31 21.40 -2.86
CA LYS A 39 -1.61 21.18 -4.29
C LYS A 39 -0.75 20.07 -4.95
N ASN A 40 0.40 19.73 -4.36
CA ASN A 40 1.33 18.69 -4.83
C ASN A 40 1.39 17.47 -3.89
N SER A 41 0.34 17.21 -3.11
CA SER A 41 0.32 16.12 -2.12
C SER A 41 0.54 14.76 -2.74
N LEU A 42 -0.06 14.48 -3.90
CA LEU A 42 0.09 13.20 -4.57
C LEU A 42 1.53 12.98 -5.07
N GLU A 43 2.13 14.02 -5.66
CA GLU A 43 3.54 14.01 -6.07
C GLU A 43 4.47 13.75 -4.89
N SER A 44 4.25 14.48 -3.79
CA SER A 44 5.04 14.35 -2.57
C SER A 44 4.88 12.98 -1.94
N TYR A 45 3.67 12.42 -1.96
CA TYR A 45 3.41 11.08 -1.48
C TYR A 45 4.18 10.05 -2.33
N PHE A 46 4.08 10.14 -3.66
CA PHE A 46 4.80 9.23 -4.55
C PHE A 46 6.31 9.24 -4.28
N ASN A 47 6.91 10.42 -4.12
CA ASN A 47 8.35 10.55 -3.87
C ASN A 47 8.80 10.03 -2.49
N ASN A 48 7.86 9.89 -1.55
CA ASN A 48 8.13 9.36 -0.22
C ASN A 48 7.95 7.84 -0.13
N LEU A 49 7.26 7.21 -1.09
CA LEU A 49 7.11 5.75 -1.14
C LEU A 49 8.44 5.06 -1.41
N LYS A 50 8.62 3.89 -0.81
CA LYS A 50 9.84 3.07 -0.93
C LYS A 50 9.46 1.60 -0.98
N ILE A 51 9.98 0.88 -1.97
CA ILE A 51 9.85 -0.58 -2.03
C ILE A 51 10.45 -1.19 -0.75
N GLY A 52 9.78 -2.20 -0.19
CA GLY A 52 10.13 -2.86 1.07
C GLY A 52 9.70 -2.11 2.34
N ALA A 53 9.13 -0.90 2.23
CA ALA A 53 8.65 -0.16 3.38
C ALA A 53 7.21 -0.54 3.75
N VAL A 54 6.81 -0.28 5.01
CA VAL A 54 5.43 -0.46 5.46
C VAL A 54 4.54 0.60 4.80
N PHE A 55 3.65 0.15 3.92
CA PHE A 55 2.62 0.98 3.30
C PHE A 55 1.52 1.34 4.28
N ALA A 56 0.97 0.32 4.93
CA ALA A 56 -0.17 0.44 5.82
C ALA A 56 -0.13 -0.61 6.91
N TYR A 57 -0.68 -0.28 8.08
CA TYR A 57 -0.84 -1.23 9.17
C TYR A 57 -2.06 -0.91 10.03
N ASN A 58 -2.50 -1.90 10.80
CA ASN A 58 -3.41 -1.74 11.92
C ASN A 58 -3.02 -2.75 13.01
N ASP A 59 -3.79 -2.81 14.10
CA ASP A 59 -3.47 -3.70 15.21
C ASP A 59 -3.99 -5.13 15.01
N ASP A 60 -4.85 -5.36 14.01
CA ASP A 60 -5.63 -6.60 13.83
C ASP A 60 -5.21 -7.44 12.62
N SER A 61 -4.28 -6.96 11.79
CA SER A 61 -3.87 -7.63 10.55
C SER A 61 -2.39 -7.45 10.24
N PRO A 62 -1.80 -8.39 9.47
CA PRO A 62 -0.42 -8.26 9.00
C PRO A 62 -0.20 -6.94 8.26
N LYS A 63 0.97 -6.33 8.48
CA LYS A 63 1.34 -5.08 7.82
C LYS A 63 1.38 -5.26 6.31
N LEU A 64 1.05 -4.21 5.57
CA LEU A 64 1.23 -4.17 4.13
C LEU A 64 2.61 -3.60 3.80
N ILE A 65 3.41 -4.37 3.07
CA ILE A 65 4.77 -4.02 2.64
C ILE A 65 4.74 -3.73 1.14
N ILE A 66 5.32 -2.59 0.74
CA ILE A 66 5.32 -2.15 -0.66
C ILE A 66 6.21 -3.08 -1.50
N LEU A 67 5.64 -3.68 -2.54
CA LEU A 67 6.38 -4.41 -3.56
C LEU A 67 6.70 -3.53 -4.76
N GLU A 68 5.70 -2.78 -5.23
CA GLU A 68 5.80 -1.96 -6.43
C GLU A 68 4.82 -0.79 -6.34
N PHE A 69 5.16 0.33 -6.97
CA PHE A 69 4.25 1.45 -7.13
C PHE A 69 4.56 2.26 -8.37
N VAL A 70 3.52 2.81 -8.99
CA VAL A 70 3.60 3.58 -10.23
C VAL A 70 2.61 4.73 -10.21
N LYS A 71 2.92 5.82 -10.91
CA LYS A 71 1.90 6.80 -11.27
C LYS A 71 1.13 6.29 -12.48
N TRP A 72 -0.18 6.46 -12.47
CA TRP A 72 -1.01 6.12 -13.62
C TRP A 72 -2.02 7.23 -13.92
N ASN A 73 -2.84 7.04 -14.96
CA ASN A 73 -3.88 7.98 -15.40
C ASN A 73 -3.38 9.44 -15.52
N ASN A 74 -2.35 9.67 -16.34
CA ASN A 74 -1.73 10.99 -16.50
C ASN A 74 -1.24 11.61 -15.18
N ASN A 75 -0.66 10.80 -14.28
CA ASN A 75 -0.17 11.19 -12.95
C ASN A 75 -1.26 11.68 -11.98
N SER A 76 -2.54 11.37 -12.23
CA SER A 76 -3.64 11.74 -11.33
C SER A 76 -3.85 10.75 -10.17
N SER A 77 -3.15 9.61 -10.20
CA SER A 77 -3.27 8.54 -9.22
C SER A 77 -1.98 7.75 -9.09
N ILE A 78 -1.83 7.08 -7.94
CA ILE A 78 -0.73 6.16 -7.65
C ILE A 78 -1.32 4.77 -7.47
N LEU A 79 -0.82 3.78 -8.20
CA LEU A 79 -1.08 2.37 -7.91
C LEU A 79 0.05 1.84 -7.04
N VAL A 80 -0.31 1.09 -6.01
CA VAL A 80 0.63 0.46 -5.08
C VAL A 80 0.25 -1.01 -4.95
N MET A 81 1.20 -1.89 -5.23
CA MET A 81 1.10 -3.31 -4.93
C MET A 81 1.81 -3.58 -3.61
N CYS A 82 1.14 -4.27 -2.70
CA CYS A 82 1.68 -4.68 -1.42
C CYS A 82 1.59 -6.19 -1.22
N GLU A 83 2.50 -6.73 -0.43
CA GLU A 83 2.35 -8.03 0.23
C GLU A 83 2.03 -7.85 1.71
N ARG A 84 1.46 -8.89 2.33
CA ARG A 84 1.27 -8.97 3.77
C ARG A 84 2.51 -9.54 4.43
N GLU A 85 3.05 -8.79 5.39
CA GLU A 85 4.24 -9.18 6.17
C GLU A 85 4.05 -10.57 6.78
N GLY A 86 4.95 -11.49 6.42
CA GLY A 86 4.97 -12.85 6.98
C GLY A 86 3.88 -13.78 6.45
N VAL A 87 2.99 -13.33 5.56
CA VAL A 87 1.92 -14.16 4.98
C VAL A 87 2.28 -14.63 3.59
N MET A 88 2.45 -15.94 3.45
CA MET A 88 2.92 -16.54 2.19
C MET A 88 1.84 -17.34 1.44
N CYS A 89 0.72 -17.70 2.10
CA CYS A 89 -0.36 -18.46 1.46
C CYS A 89 -1.73 -18.33 2.17
N GLU A 90 -2.78 -18.79 1.50
CA GLU A 90 -4.19 -18.71 1.91
C GLU A 90 -4.52 -19.36 3.26
N LEU A 91 -3.72 -20.34 3.69
CA LEU A 91 -3.95 -21.08 4.95
C LEU A 91 -3.84 -20.18 6.18
N GLU A 92 -3.23 -19.00 6.02
CA GLU A 92 -3.05 -18.01 7.08
C GLU A 92 -4.22 -16.99 7.15
N GLY A 93 -5.31 -17.24 6.42
CA GLY A 93 -6.58 -16.51 6.54
C GLY A 93 -6.62 -15.14 5.86
N PHE A 94 -5.52 -14.71 5.25
CA PHE A 94 -5.44 -13.50 4.46
C PHE A 94 -4.96 -13.79 3.04
N LYS A 95 -5.52 -13.05 2.08
CA LYS A 95 -4.96 -12.96 0.74
C LYS A 95 -3.62 -12.20 0.81
N PRO A 96 -2.48 -12.79 0.39
CA PRO A 96 -1.17 -12.21 0.62
C PRO A 96 -0.95 -10.89 -0.13
N TRP A 97 -1.45 -10.77 -1.36
CA TRP A 97 -1.22 -9.61 -2.21
C TRP A 97 -2.41 -8.67 -2.24
N VAL A 98 -2.14 -7.37 -2.21
CA VAL A 98 -3.15 -6.30 -2.18
C VAL A 98 -2.77 -5.22 -3.18
N ILE A 99 -3.74 -4.75 -3.96
CA ILE A 99 -3.57 -3.60 -4.85
C ILE A 99 -4.36 -2.42 -4.30
N ILE A 100 -3.70 -1.28 -4.18
CA ILE A 100 -4.27 -0.05 -3.66
C ILE A 100 -4.10 1.06 -4.69
N GLU A 101 -5.10 1.90 -4.81
CA GLU A 101 -5.01 3.17 -5.52
C GLU A 101 -5.06 4.34 -4.54
N ILE A 102 -4.25 5.36 -4.84
CA ILE A 102 -4.24 6.63 -4.12
C ILE A 102 -4.63 7.73 -5.10
N THR A 103 -5.72 8.43 -4.81
CA THR A 103 -6.17 9.61 -5.55
C THR A 103 -6.13 10.86 -4.66
N PHE A 104 -6.08 12.02 -5.30
CA PHE A 104 -6.25 13.31 -4.62
C PHE A 104 -7.59 13.92 -5.00
N GLU A 105 -8.56 13.85 -4.08
CA GLU A 105 -9.94 14.26 -4.31
C GLU A 105 -10.41 15.20 -3.22
N HIS A 106 -11.13 16.26 -3.58
CA HIS A 106 -11.72 17.22 -2.63
C HIS A 106 -10.73 17.77 -1.58
N GLY A 107 -9.46 17.91 -1.97
CA GLY A 107 -8.40 18.39 -1.07
C GLY A 107 -7.91 17.34 -0.08
N GLN A 108 -8.08 16.04 -0.36
CA GLN A 108 -7.71 14.93 0.51
C GLN A 108 -7.10 13.78 -0.30
N LEU A 109 -6.25 12.99 0.35
CA LEU A 109 -5.74 11.74 -0.21
C LEU A 109 -6.69 10.59 0.16
N LEU A 110 -7.21 9.91 -0.85
CA LEU A 110 -8.10 8.76 -0.71
C LEU A 110 -7.32 7.48 -1.02
N HIS A 111 -7.35 6.51 -0.09
CA HIS A 111 -6.77 5.18 -0.26
C HIS A 111 -7.86 4.16 -0.59
N SER A 112 -7.92 3.73 -1.84
CA SER A 112 -8.90 2.76 -2.33
C SER A 112 -8.27 1.38 -2.42
N ASN A 113 -8.77 0.42 -1.64
CA ASN A 113 -8.41 -0.99 -1.82
C ASN A 113 -9.11 -1.52 -3.08
N LEU A 114 -8.34 -1.84 -4.11
CA LEU A 114 -8.86 -2.31 -5.40
C LEU A 114 -9.03 -3.83 -5.45
N GLY A 115 -8.49 -4.57 -4.49
CA GLY A 115 -8.60 -6.01 -4.43
C GLY A 115 -7.46 -6.65 -3.64
N SER A 116 -7.68 -7.92 -3.32
CA SER A 116 -6.64 -8.79 -2.77
C SER A 116 -6.66 -10.15 -3.47
N TYR A 117 -5.49 -10.77 -3.61
CA TYR A 117 -5.24 -11.88 -4.52
C TYR A 117 -4.55 -13.04 -3.80
N PHE A 118 -4.85 -14.26 -4.23
CA PHE A 118 -4.30 -15.49 -3.64
C PHE A 118 -3.03 -15.96 -4.31
N GLU A 119 -2.79 -15.53 -5.55
CA GLU A 119 -1.60 -15.85 -6.32
C GLU A 119 -0.92 -14.54 -6.72
N LYS A 120 0.41 -14.53 -6.69
CA LYS A 120 1.19 -13.37 -7.11
C LYS A 120 0.93 -13.04 -8.58
N ASP A 121 0.84 -14.07 -9.43
CA ASP A 121 0.63 -13.90 -10.87
C ASP A 121 -0.72 -13.23 -11.18
N GLU A 122 -1.77 -13.53 -10.41
CA GLU A 122 -3.06 -12.85 -10.50
C GLU A 122 -2.95 -11.37 -10.12
N ALA A 123 -2.24 -11.07 -9.03
CA ALA A 123 -1.98 -9.69 -8.60
C ALA A 123 -1.16 -8.92 -9.63
N ASP A 124 -0.08 -9.50 -10.14
CA ASP A 124 0.78 -8.89 -11.16
C ASP A 124 -0.05 -8.58 -12.41
N LYS A 125 -0.80 -9.57 -12.92
CA LYS A 125 -1.68 -9.40 -14.07
C LYS A 125 -2.64 -8.23 -13.89
N GLU A 126 -3.36 -8.18 -12.77
CA GLU A 126 -4.31 -7.10 -12.53
C GLU A 126 -3.59 -5.75 -12.37
N PHE A 127 -2.42 -5.72 -11.75
CA PHE A 127 -1.61 -4.52 -11.61
C PHE A 127 -1.18 -3.94 -12.96
N TYR A 128 -0.79 -4.78 -13.92
CA TYR A 128 -0.45 -4.35 -15.29
C TYR A 128 -1.68 -3.91 -16.09
N ILE A 129 -2.78 -4.68 -16.04
CA ILE A 129 -4.04 -4.33 -16.71
C ILE A 129 -4.51 -2.94 -16.25
N ARG A 130 -4.41 -2.64 -14.95
CA ARG A 130 -4.80 -1.33 -14.39
C ARG A 130 -3.93 -0.17 -14.85
N GLN A 131 -2.69 -0.42 -15.24
CA GLN A 131 -1.84 0.60 -15.85
C GLN A 131 -2.21 0.88 -17.32
N GLY A 132 -3.16 0.14 -17.89
CA GLY A 132 -3.44 0.17 -19.33
C GLY A 132 -2.36 -0.54 -20.15
N ILE A 133 -1.51 -1.33 -19.49
CA ILE A 133 -0.49 -2.14 -20.14
C ILE A 133 -1.15 -3.48 -20.50
N GLU A 134 -1.04 -3.85 -21.77
CA GLU A 134 -1.50 -5.16 -22.21
C GLU A 134 -0.66 -6.24 -21.52
N TRP A 135 -1.29 -7.04 -20.67
CA TRP A 135 -0.62 -8.16 -20.02
C TRP A 135 -0.37 -9.26 -21.05
N LYS A 136 0.89 -9.41 -21.48
CA LYS A 136 1.33 -10.55 -22.28
C LYS A 136 1.52 -11.75 -21.37
N ALA A 137 0.46 -12.53 -21.20
CA ALA A 137 0.56 -13.86 -20.61
C ALA A 137 1.55 -14.71 -21.42
N GLY A 138 2.56 -15.30 -20.78
CA GLY A 138 3.23 -16.49 -21.32
C GLY A 138 4.64 -16.35 -21.88
N ASP A 139 5.62 -15.97 -21.06
CA ASP A 139 7.05 -16.28 -21.32
C ASP A 139 7.74 -16.99 -20.12
N ILE A 140 7.00 -17.49 -19.12
CA ILE A 140 7.58 -18.24 -17.99
C ILE A 140 6.74 -19.47 -17.61
N PHE A 141 6.22 -20.21 -18.59
CA PHE A 141 5.97 -21.65 -18.46
C PHE A 141 6.09 -22.27 -19.84
N ASP A 142 7.32 -22.28 -20.38
CA ASP A 142 7.73 -23.25 -21.38
C ASP A 142 8.73 -24.20 -20.70
N ASP A 143 8.35 -25.47 -20.68
CA ASP A 143 9.15 -26.68 -20.42
C ASP A 143 9.94 -26.82 -19.11
N TYR A 144 9.35 -27.51 -18.14
CA TYR A 144 10.06 -28.62 -17.48
C TYR A 144 9.15 -29.85 -17.40
N TYR A 145 9.57 -30.88 -18.16
CA TYR A 145 9.04 -32.24 -18.27
C TYR A 145 8.80 -32.95 -16.94
#